data_AF-A0AAD6IRC7-F1
#
_entry.id   AF-A0AAD6IRC7-F1
#
_cell.length_a   1.000
_cell.length_b   1.000
_cell.length_c   1.000
_cell.angle_alpha   90.00
_cell.angle_beta   90.00
_cell.angle_gamma   90.00
#
_symmetry.space_group_name_H-M   'P 1'
#
loop_
_entity.id
_entity.type
_entity.pdbx_description
1 polymer ?
#
loop_
_entity_poly.entity_id
_entity_poly.type
_entity_poly.pdbx_seq_one_letter_code
_entity_poly.pdbx_strand_id
1 'polypeptide(L)'
;MASFAGKIPKPRARAPQAQLMTLIFGELDDPLQPPRETRYKDMRAAAKRTYHRVVVPESGGCAWNRLPKGLQDRAVQDMLNEEEFRHYFEQSEDHWLPKYLLSTYSKSYLDYRKKAAAAADDGCGSSLPDSQMSLGLPGIEEWYLSTCT
;
A
#
# COMPACT_ATOMS: atom_id res chain seq x y z
N MET A 1 -9.22 28.64 12.96
CA MET A 1 -8.89 27.43 12.18
C MET A 1 -7.39 27.20 12.31
N ALA A 2 -6.97 26.21 13.09
CA ALA A 2 -5.56 25.89 13.24
C ALA A 2 -5.12 25.03 12.04
N SER A 3 -4.68 25.68 10.97
CA SER A 3 -3.93 25.01 9.91
C SER A 3 -2.65 24.47 10.53
N PHE A 4 -2.44 23.15 10.49
CA PHE A 4 -1.10 22.61 10.68
C PHE A 4 -0.25 23.11 9.49
N ALA A 5 0.34 24.30 9.64
CA ALA A 5 1.26 24.92 8.69
C ALA A 5 2.66 24.28 8.77
N GLY A 6 2.71 22.96 8.98
CA GLY A 6 3.94 22.21 9.20
C GLY A 6 3.95 20.93 8.39
N LYS A 7 5.13 20.55 7.90
CA LYS A 7 5.35 19.24 7.28
C LYS A 7 4.87 18.13 8.22
N ILE A 8 4.21 17.11 7.69
CA ILE A 8 3.84 15.89 8.43
C ILE A 8 5.16 15.17 8.75
N PRO A 9 5.58 15.14 10.03
CA PRO A 9 6.89 14.64 10.39
C PRO A 9 6.93 13.12 10.23
N LYS A 10 8.12 12.58 10.00
CA LYS A 10 8.29 11.12 9.98
C LYS A 10 7.96 10.53 11.37
N PRO A 11 7.08 9.53 11.48
CA PRO A 11 6.75 8.92 12.76
C PRO A 11 7.99 8.28 13.38
N ARG A 12 8.07 8.32 14.72
CA ARG A 12 9.03 7.52 15.47
C ARG A 12 8.78 6.04 15.14
N ALA A 13 9.87 5.25 15.06
CA ALA A 13 9.82 3.90 14.53
C ALA A 13 8.70 3.05 15.15
N ARG A 14 7.95 2.32 14.29
CA ARG A 14 6.81 1.46 14.66
C ARG A 14 5.62 2.18 15.32
N ALA A 15 5.22 3.34 14.80
CA ALA A 15 3.95 3.94 15.19
C ALA A 15 2.77 3.00 14.85
N PRO A 16 1.82 2.76 15.78
CA PRO A 16 0.60 2.02 15.50
C PRO A 16 -0.26 2.76 14.48
N GLN A 17 -1.13 2.03 13.77
CA GLN A 17 -1.94 2.59 12.69
C GLN A 17 -2.79 3.79 13.14
N ALA A 18 -3.42 3.72 14.31
CA ALA A 18 -4.19 4.84 14.85
C ALA A 18 -3.34 6.11 15.02
N GLN A 19 -2.11 5.99 15.51
CA GLN A 19 -1.20 7.13 15.63
C GLN A 19 -0.74 7.66 14.27
N LEU A 20 -0.48 6.77 13.30
CA LEU A 20 -0.17 7.17 11.93
C LEU A 20 -1.31 7.98 11.31
N MET A 21 -2.55 7.54 11.50
CA MET A 21 -3.71 8.22 10.94
C MET A 21 -3.94 9.59 11.58
N THR A 22 -3.82 9.69 12.91
CA THR A 22 -3.84 10.98 13.61
C THR A 22 -2.70 11.89 13.15
N LEU A 23 -1.52 11.33 12.87
CA LEU A 23 -0.37 12.10 12.37
C LEU A 23 -0.60 12.65 10.96
N ILE A 24 -1.23 11.86 10.08
CA ILE A 24 -1.46 12.22 8.67
C ILE A 24 -2.65 13.17 8.52
N PHE A 25 -3.75 12.90 9.23
CA PHE A 25 -5.03 13.61 9.05
C PHE A 25 -5.35 14.62 10.16
N GLY A 26 -4.51 14.73 11.19
CA GLY A 26 -4.74 15.57 12.36
C GLY A 26 -5.57 14.87 13.46
N GLU A 27 -5.78 15.56 14.59
CA GLU A 27 -6.53 15.04 15.75
C GLU A 27 -8.05 15.18 15.62
N LEU A 28 -8.53 16.20 14.91
CA LEU A 28 -9.96 16.48 14.71
C LEU A 28 -10.46 15.89 13.39
N ASP A 29 -11.55 15.14 13.42
CA ASP A 29 -12.17 14.61 12.21
C ASP A 29 -13.01 15.71 11.56
N ASP A 30 -12.82 15.87 10.26
CA ASP A 30 -13.58 16.83 9.46
C ASP A 30 -14.87 16.13 8.98
N PRO A 31 -16.07 16.58 9.41
CA PRO A 31 -17.32 15.95 9.03
C PRO A 31 -17.65 16.10 7.53
N LEU A 32 -16.95 16.98 6.80
CA LEU A 32 -17.10 17.15 5.36
C LEU A 32 -16.23 16.17 4.56
N GLN A 33 -15.32 15.46 5.21
CA GLN A 33 -14.45 14.47 4.57
C GLN A 33 -14.84 13.05 5.00
N PRO A 34 -14.50 12.04 4.17
CA PRO A 34 -14.65 10.66 4.60
C PRO A 34 -13.85 10.38 5.89
N PRO A 35 -14.26 9.39 6.70
CA PRO A 35 -13.53 8.99 7.89
C PRO A 35 -12.05 8.74 7.58
N ARG A 36 -11.15 9.03 8.53
CA ARG A 36 -9.70 8.79 8.36
C ARG A 36 -9.39 7.37 7.94
N GLU A 37 -10.13 6.39 8.47
CA GLU A 37 -9.95 4.98 8.15
C GLU A 37 -10.15 4.71 6.67
N THR A 38 -11.22 5.27 6.11
CA THR A 38 -11.53 5.20 4.69
C THR A 38 -10.43 5.86 3.86
N ARG A 39 -10.08 7.11 4.18
CA ARG A 39 -9.00 7.84 3.46
C ARG A 39 -7.67 7.10 3.51
N TYR A 40 -7.31 6.53 4.66
CA TYR A 40 -6.09 5.75 4.81
C TYR A 40 -6.13 4.44 4.02
N LYS A 41 -7.29 3.75 3.99
CA LYS A 41 -7.52 2.57 3.15
C LYS A 41 -7.35 2.92 1.68
N ASP A 42 -7.86 4.06 1.24
CA ASP A 42 -7.79 4.50 -0.15
C ASP A 42 -6.35 4.90 -0.55
N MET A 43 -5.60 5.54 0.36
CA MET A 43 -4.15 5.76 0.18
C MET A 43 -3.38 4.44 0.00
N ARG A 44 -3.73 3.40 0.78
CA ARG A 44 -3.12 2.06 0.62
C ARG A 44 -3.52 1.42 -0.71
N ALA A 45 -4.75 1.62 -1.16
CA ALA A 45 -5.21 1.15 -2.47
C ALA A 45 -4.46 1.86 -3.61
N ALA A 46 -4.20 3.17 -3.50
CA ALA A 46 -3.38 3.92 -4.45
C ALA A 46 -1.94 3.39 -4.51
N ALA A 47 -1.33 3.06 -3.35
CA ALA A 47 -0.02 2.44 -3.31
C ALA A 47 0.01 1.06 -3.97
N LYS A 48 -1.03 0.24 -3.76
CA LYS A 48 -1.22 -1.04 -4.47
C LYS A 48 -1.26 -0.84 -5.98
N ARG A 49 -2.09 0.09 -6.47
CA ARG A 49 -2.20 0.41 -7.91
C ARG A 49 -0.85 0.86 -8.47
N THR A 50 -0.18 1.78 -7.79
CA THR A 50 1.14 2.30 -8.17
C THR A 50 2.18 1.18 -8.26
N TYR A 51 2.24 0.32 -7.25
CA TYR A 51 3.19 -0.79 -7.22
C TYR A 51 2.96 -1.75 -8.41
N HIS A 52 1.71 -2.08 -8.73
CA HIS A 52 1.38 -2.91 -9.88
C HIS A 52 1.60 -2.22 -11.23
N ARG A 53 1.43 -0.89 -11.31
CA ARG A 53 1.61 -0.09 -12.52
C ARG A 53 3.08 0.18 -12.84
N VAL A 54 3.90 0.43 -11.82
CA VAL A 54 5.28 0.92 -11.98
C VAL A 54 6.30 -0.16 -11.59
N VAL A 55 6.14 -0.80 -10.44
CA VAL A 55 7.18 -1.68 -9.88
C VAL A 55 7.12 -3.09 -10.45
N VAL A 56 5.93 -3.69 -10.51
CA VAL A 56 5.75 -5.08 -10.98
C VAL A 56 6.23 -5.28 -12.42
N PRO A 57 5.92 -4.40 -13.40
CA PRO A 57 6.31 -4.62 -14.80
C PRO A 57 7.83 -4.62 -14.99
N GLU A 58 8.56 -3.83 -14.21
CA GLU A 58 10.01 -3.68 -14.35
C GLU A 58 10.82 -4.65 -13.46
N SER A 59 10.28 -5.05 -12.31
CA SER A 59 11.02 -5.87 -11.32
C SER A 59 10.45 -7.28 -11.09
N GLY A 60 9.29 -7.60 -11.67
CA GLY A 60 8.54 -8.82 -11.33
C GLY A 60 7.95 -8.82 -9.91
N GLY A 61 8.04 -7.68 -9.21
CA GLY A 61 7.70 -7.53 -7.80
C GLY A 61 8.87 -7.91 -6.90
N CYS A 62 9.52 -6.91 -6.31
CA CYS A 62 10.68 -7.06 -5.45
C CYS A 62 10.54 -6.22 -4.16
N ALA A 63 11.30 -6.57 -3.12
CA ALA A 63 11.24 -5.84 -1.87
C ALA A 63 11.65 -4.38 -2.11
N TRP A 64 10.90 -3.42 -1.55
CA TRP A 64 11.12 -1.99 -1.80
C TRP A 64 12.59 -1.56 -1.66
N ASN A 65 13.27 -1.99 -0.60
CA ASN A 65 14.67 -1.66 -0.33
C ASN A 65 15.68 -2.26 -1.33
N ARG A 66 15.25 -3.18 -2.20
CA ARG A 66 16.07 -3.80 -3.25
C ARG A 66 15.80 -3.22 -4.64
N LEU A 67 14.83 -2.32 -4.77
CA LEU A 67 14.54 -1.68 -6.04
C LEU A 67 15.64 -0.68 -6.41
N PRO A 68 15.99 -0.53 -7.70
CA PRO A 68 16.85 0.54 -8.16
C PRO A 68 16.31 1.90 -7.74
N LYS A 69 17.19 2.83 -7.34
CA LYS A 69 16.79 4.16 -6.86
C LYS A 69 15.87 4.89 -7.86
N GLY A 70 16.19 4.85 -9.15
CA GLY A 70 15.36 5.47 -10.18
C GLY A 70 13.93 4.89 -10.27
N LEU A 71 13.75 3.59 -9.98
CA LEU A 71 12.42 2.96 -9.95
C LEU A 71 11.64 3.34 -8.69
N GLN A 72 12.33 3.46 -7.54
CA GLN A 72 11.72 3.98 -6.32
C GLN A 72 11.25 5.42 -6.51
N ASP A 73 12.09 6.28 -7.08
CA ASP A 73 11.77 7.69 -7.33
C ASP A 73 10.58 7.83 -8.29
N ARG A 74 10.52 7.02 -9.37
CA ARG A 74 9.38 6.99 -10.29
C ARG A 74 8.09 6.53 -9.62
N ALA A 75 8.14 5.50 -8.77
CA ALA A 75 6.96 5.04 -8.05
C ALA A 75 6.46 6.09 -7.03
N VAL A 76 7.37 6.81 -6.36
CA VAL A 76 7.00 7.92 -5.48
C VAL A 76 6.39 9.07 -6.29
N GLN A 77 6.96 9.41 -7.44
CA GLN A 77 6.41 10.45 -8.31
C GLN A 77 5.00 10.08 -8.83
N ASP A 78 4.79 8.81 -9.15
CA ASP A 78 3.48 8.29 -9.55
C ASP A 78 2.44 8.44 -8.44
N MET A 79 2.82 8.20 -7.17
CA MET A 79 1.94 8.48 -6.02
C MET A 79 1.67 9.98 -5.83
N LEU A 80 2.66 10.85 -6.06
CA LEU A 80 2.48 12.30 -5.97
C LEU A 80 1.51 12.84 -7.03
N ASN A 81 1.34 12.11 -8.15
CA ASN A 81 0.38 12.48 -9.18
C ASN A 81 -1.08 12.18 -8.78
N GLU A 82 -1.33 11.35 -7.75
CA GLU A 82 -2.69 11.05 -7.26
C GLU A 82 -3.31 12.29 -6.59
N GLU A 83 -4.17 13.01 -7.32
CA GLU A 83 -4.71 14.32 -6.91
C GLU A 83 -5.39 14.31 -5.54
N GLU A 84 -6.13 13.25 -5.24
CA GLU A 84 -6.86 13.09 -3.98
C GLU A 84 -5.95 13.11 -2.75
N PHE A 85 -4.72 12.62 -2.88
CA PHE A 85 -3.79 12.45 -1.76
C PHE A 85 -2.52 13.29 -1.87
N ARG A 86 -2.34 13.98 -3.01
CA ARG A 86 -1.14 14.78 -3.32
C ARG A 86 -0.75 15.67 -2.16
N HIS A 87 -1.72 16.37 -1.57
CA HIS A 87 -1.50 17.26 -0.44
C HIS A 87 -0.79 16.58 0.75
N TYR A 88 -1.25 15.39 1.16
CA TYR A 88 -0.64 14.64 2.27
C TYR A 88 0.74 14.11 1.92
N PHE A 89 0.95 13.69 0.67
CA PHE A 89 2.23 13.16 0.22
C PHE A 89 3.29 14.27 0.13
N GLU A 90 2.95 15.43 -0.42
CA GLU A 90 3.83 16.60 -0.49
C GLU A 90 4.14 17.20 0.88
N GLN A 91 3.17 17.20 1.80
CA GLN A 91 3.40 17.65 3.17
C GLN A 91 4.25 16.69 3.99
N SER A 92 4.35 15.42 3.61
CA SER A 92 5.18 14.46 4.33
C SER A 92 6.67 14.73 4.16
N GLU A 93 7.39 14.84 5.28
CA GLU A 93 8.83 15.08 5.30
C GLU A 93 9.59 14.03 4.47
N ASP A 94 10.46 14.48 3.56
CA ASP A 94 11.22 13.63 2.63
C ASP A 94 10.37 12.60 1.85
N HIS A 95 9.08 12.89 1.65
CA HIS A 95 8.11 11.97 1.06
C HIS A 95 8.06 10.61 1.80
N TRP A 96 8.18 10.62 3.13
CA TRP A 96 8.18 9.39 3.92
C TRP A 96 6.87 8.60 3.76
N LEU A 97 5.74 9.28 3.58
CA LEU A 97 4.42 8.65 3.52
C LEU A 97 4.24 7.76 2.27
N PRO A 98 4.45 8.25 1.03
CA PRO A 98 4.36 7.38 -0.15
C PRO A 98 5.40 6.24 -0.10
N LYS A 99 6.63 6.53 0.35
CA LYS A 99 7.67 5.50 0.56
C LYS A 99 7.22 4.42 1.55
N TYR A 100 6.59 4.83 2.65
CA TYR A 100 6.06 3.93 3.67
C TYR A 100 4.93 3.05 3.14
N LEU A 101 3.98 3.63 2.40
CA LEU A 101 2.85 2.90 1.81
C LEU A 101 3.33 1.85 0.79
N LEU A 102 4.25 2.23 -0.11
CA LEU A 102 4.84 1.32 -1.10
C LEU A 102 5.69 0.23 -0.43
N SER A 103 6.51 0.58 0.56
CA SER A 103 7.31 -0.39 1.30
C SER A 103 6.42 -1.41 2.02
N THR A 104 5.38 -0.94 2.71
CA THR A 104 4.44 -1.81 3.43
C THR A 104 3.70 -2.73 2.47
N TYR A 105 3.23 -2.21 1.33
CA TYR A 105 2.58 -3.02 0.31
C TYR A 105 3.53 -4.05 -0.31
N SER A 106 4.78 -3.68 -0.62
CA SER A 106 5.78 -4.59 -1.19
C SER A 106 6.00 -5.82 -0.30
N LYS A 107 6.02 -5.62 1.03
CA LYS A 107 6.15 -6.71 2.00
C LYS A 107 4.94 -7.65 1.92
N SER A 108 3.73 -7.10 2.02
CA SER A 108 2.50 -7.89 1.94
C SER A 108 2.38 -8.66 0.61
N TYR A 109 2.76 -8.03 -0.50
CA TYR A 109 2.77 -8.64 -1.83
C TYR A 109 3.71 -9.84 -1.90
N LEU A 110 4.94 -9.70 -1.39
CA LEU A 110 5.92 -10.79 -1.36
C LEU A 110 5.53 -11.92 -0.43
N ASP A 111 5.00 -11.59 0.76
CA ASP A 111 4.51 -12.60 1.70
C ASP A 111 3.36 -13.41 1.09
N TYR A 112 2.44 -12.76 0.36
CA TYR A 112 1.39 -13.43 -0.40
C TYR A 112 1.97 -14.35 -1.48
N ARG A 113 2.92 -13.87 -2.30
CA ARG A 113 3.56 -14.69 -3.34
C ARG A 113 4.28 -15.92 -2.78
N LYS A 114 4.95 -15.78 -1.64
CA LYS A 114 5.61 -16.90 -0.96
C LYS A 114 4.60 -17.95 -0.48
N LYS A 115 3.50 -17.51 0.14
CA LYS A 115 2.43 -18.41 0.58
C LYS A 115 1.75 -19.12 -0.59
N ALA A 116 1.49 -18.39 -1.67
CA ALA A 116 0.90 -18.96 -2.89
C ALA A 116 1.84 -19.99 -3.55
N ALA A 117 3.15 -19.73 -3.56
CA ALA A 117 4.14 -20.68 -4.08
C ALA A 117 4.23 -21.95 -3.23
N ALA A 118 4.21 -21.82 -1.89
CA ALA A 118 4.20 -22.97 -0.99
C ALA A 118 2.94 -23.85 -1.19
N ALA A 119 1.76 -23.22 -1.34
CA ALA A 119 0.52 -23.96 -1.59
C ALA A 119 0.48 -24.69 -2.95
N ALA A 120 1.22 -24.20 -3.95
CA ALA A 120 1.35 -24.87 -5.24
C ALA A 120 2.28 -26.08 -5.20
N ASP A 121 3.26 -26.11 -4.29
CA ASP A 121 4.24 -27.18 -4.12
C ASP A 121 3.65 -28.39 -3.36
N ASP A 122 2.77 -28.14 -2.38
CA ASP A 122 1.99 -29.17 -1.67
C ASP A 122 0.86 -29.80 -2.53
N GLY A 123 0.63 -29.29 -3.74
CA GLY A 123 -0.42 -29.72 -4.66
C GLY A 123 -0.05 -30.88 -5.59
N CYS A 124 1.03 -31.61 -5.34
CA CYS A 124 1.40 -32.80 -6.12
C CYS A 124 0.58 -34.02 -5.67
N GLY A 125 -0.71 -34.05 -6.04
CA GLY A 125 -1.58 -35.19 -5.73
C GLY A 125 -3.03 -35.04 -6.18
N SER A 126 -3.29 -34.83 -7.47
CA SER A 126 -4.35 -35.51 -8.26
C SER A 126 -4.79 -34.68 -9.47
N SER A 127 -4.59 -35.27 -10.65
CA SER A 127 -5.42 -35.21 -11.87
C SER A 127 -6.00 -33.86 -12.32
N LEU A 128 -5.39 -33.30 -13.37
CA LEU A 128 -6.00 -32.31 -14.27
C LEU A 128 -7.34 -32.83 -14.83
N PRO A 129 -8.30 -31.93 -15.02
CA PRO A 129 -8.81 -31.77 -16.38
C PRO A 129 -8.61 -30.35 -16.91
N ASP A 130 -8.27 -30.36 -18.19
CA ASP A 130 -8.21 -29.28 -19.15
C ASP A 130 -9.49 -28.41 -19.15
N SER A 131 -9.34 -27.08 -19.02
CA SER A 131 -9.95 -26.07 -19.90
C SER A 131 -10.12 -24.68 -19.25
N GLN A 132 -9.87 -23.68 -20.10
CA GLN A 132 -10.20 -22.25 -20.00
C GLN A 132 -9.42 -21.33 -19.05
N MET A 133 -8.44 -20.68 -19.69
CA MET A 133 -8.00 -19.31 -19.39
C MET A 133 -9.21 -18.37 -19.25
N SER A 134 -9.39 -17.82 -18.06
CA SER A 134 -10.01 -16.51 -17.84
C SER A 134 -9.20 -15.80 -16.78
N LEU A 135 -8.52 -14.72 -17.19
CA LEU A 135 -7.83 -13.75 -16.36
C LEU A 135 -8.85 -13.01 -15.47
N GLY A 136 -9.38 -13.72 -14.47
CA GLY A 136 -10.11 -13.13 -13.35
C GLY A 136 -9.21 -13.19 -12.14
N LEU A 137 -8.53 -12.10 -11.82
CA LEU A 137 -7.91 -11.91 -10.51
C LEU A 137 -9.03 -11.98 -9.45
N PRO A 138 -9.09 -13.01 -8.58
CA PRO A 138 -10.13 -13.08 -7.58
C PRO A 138 -9.88 -12.04 -6.48
N GLY A 139 -10.99 -11.52 -5.97
CA GLY A 139 -11.11 -10.38 -5.06
C GLY A 139 -10.20 -10.47 -3.83
N ILE A 140 -9.52 -9.35 -3.57
CA ILE A 140 -8.67 -9.13 -2.38
C ILE A 140 -9.49 -8.29 -1.38
N GLU A 141 -10.79 -8.56 -1.23
CA GLU A 141 -11.69 -7.71 -0.43
C GLU A 141 -11.98 -8.19 1.00
N GLU A 142 -11.58 -9.39 1.44
CA GLU A 142 -12.17 -9.93 2.69
C GLU A 142 -11.26 -10.26 3.88
N TRP A 143 -9.96 -9.95 3.87
CA TRP A 143 -9.07 -10.46 4.94
C TRP A 143 -8.60 -9.45 6.00
N TYR A 144 -9.45 -8.48 6.39
CA TYR A 144 -9.14 -7.62 7.56
C TYR A 144 -10.28 -7.46 8.58
N LEU A 145 -11.31 -8.32 8.53
CA LEU A 145 -12.36 -8.38 9.56
C LEU A 145 -12.15 -9.49 10.61
N SER A 146 -11.01 -10.18 10.63
CA SER A 146 -10.85 -11.35 11.50
C SER A 146 -9.52 -11.40 12.26
N THR A 147 -9.20 -10.34 13.00
CA THR A 147 -8.31 -10.43 14.18
C THR A 147 -8.75 -9.42 15.25
N CYS A 148 -10.00 -9.55 15.72
CA CYS A 148 -10.46 -9.02 17.01
C CYS A 148 -11.40 -10.06 17.62
N THR A 149 -10.81 -11.06 18.28
CA THR A 149 -11.42 -11.88 19.33
C THR A 149 -10.34 -12.10 20.37
#